data_AF-A0A485CHF1-F1
#
_entry.id   AF-A0A485CHF1-F1
#
_cell.length_a   1.000
_cell.length_b   1.000
_cell.length_c   1.000
_cell.angle_alpha   90.00
_cell.angle_beta   90.00
_cell.angle_gamma   90.00
#
_symmetry.space_group_name_H-M   'P 1'
#
loop_
_entity.id
_entity.type
_entity.pdbx_description
1 polymer ?
#
loop_
_entity_poly.entity_id
_entity_poly.type
_entity_poly.pdbx_seq_one_letter_code
_entity_poly.pdbx_strand_id
1 'polypeptide(L)' 'MPRGIPVGTLAIGKAGAANAALLAAQILAQHDAELHQRLQDWRKAQTDEVLDNPDPRGAA' A
#
# COMPACT_ATOMS: atom_id res chain seq x y z
N MET A 1 -16.70 -8.50 -14.94
CA MET A 1 -15.65 -8.74 -15.95
C MET A 1 -15.90 -10.08 -16.63
N PRO A 2 -16.14 -10.11 -17.95
CA PRO A 2 -16.24 -11.37 -18.71
C PRO A 2 -14.87 -12.04 -18.88
N ARG A 3 -14.86 -13.34 -19.23
CA ARG A 3 -13.64 -14.09 -19.51
C ARG A 3 -12.80 -13.38 -20.59
N GLY A 4 -11.52 -13.16 -20.31
CA GLY A 4 -10.55 -12.55 -21.24
C GLY A 4 -10.29 -11.06 -21.03
N ILE A 5 -11.12 -10.36 -20.24
CA ILE A 5 -10.92 -8.94 -19.91
C ILE A 5 -10.68 -8.83 -18.40
N PRO A 6 -9.43 -8.68 -17.93
CA PRO A 6 -9.13 -8.62 -16.50
C PRO A 6 -9.33 -7.21 -15.94
N VAL A 7 -9.83 -7.12 -14.69
CA VAL A 7 -9.75 -5.91 -13.84
C VAL A 7 -9.25 -6.34 -12.47
N GLY A 8 -8.17 -5.71 -12.01
CA GLY A 8 -7.71 -5.83 -10.63
C GLY A 8 -8.62 -5.00 -9.72
N THR A 9 -9.59 -5.65 -9.07
CA THR A 9 -10.54 -4.99 -8.18
C THR A 9 -9.95 -4.81 -6.79
N LEU A 10 -10.17 -3.64 -6.19
CA LEU A 10 -9.78 -3.32 -4.81
C LEU A 10 -11.04 -3.16 -3.93
N ALA A 11 -10.84 -2.93 -2.64
CA ALA A 11 -11.94 -2.75 -1.68
C ALA A 11 -12.89 -1.58 -2.05
N ILE A 12 -14.06 -1.52 -1.43
CA ILE A 12 -15.01 -0.40 -1.62
C ILE A 12 -14.51 0.82 -0.84
N GLY A 13 -14.69 2.02 -1.41
CA GLY A 13 -14.47 3.29 -0.72
C GLY A 13 -12.99 3.70 -0.60
N LYS A 14 -12.68 4.51 0.43
CA LYS A 14 -11.37 5.18 0.58
C LYS A 14 -10.19 4.20 0.66
N ALA A 15 -10.35 3.10 1.39
CA ALA A 15 -9.31 2.07 1.50
C ALA A 15 -8.99 1.45 0.13
N GLY A 16 -10.02 1.21 -0.68
CA GLY A 16 -9.87 0.74 -2.05
C GLY A 16 -9.12 1.71 -2.95
N ALA A 17 -9.47 3.00 -2.88
CA ALA A 17 -8.81 4.05 -3.64
C ALA A 17 -7.31 4.15 -3.30
N ALA A 18 -6.97 4.13 -2.01
CA ALA A 18 -5.58 4.12 -1.56
C ALA A 18 -4.83 2.87 -2.06
N ASN A 19 -5.43 1.69 -1.92
CA ASN A 19 -4.81 0.45 -2.37
C ASN A 19 -4.68 0.35 -3.89
N ALA A 20 -5.60 0.94 -4.66
CA ALA A 20 -5.49 1.00 -6.12
C ALA A 20 -4.30 1.86 -6.55
N ALA A 21 -4.09 3.01 -5.89
CA ALA A 21 -2.92 3.84 -6.11
C ALA A 21 -1.61 3.13 -5.73
N LEU A 22 -1.58 2.44 -4.58
CA LEU A 22 -0.42 1.64 -4.16
C LEU A 22 -0.13 0.48 -5.11
N LEU A 23 -1.16 -0.19 -5.65
CA LEU A 23 -0.98 -1.24 -6.65
C LEU A 23 -0.42 -0.68 -7.97
N ALA A 24 -0.95 0.45 -8.44
CA ALA A 24 -0.44 1.12 -9.62
C ALA A 24 1.03 1.55 -9.44
N ALA A 25 1.37 2.12 -8.28
CA ALA A 25 2.74 2.50 -7.95
C ALA A 25 3.69 1.29 -7.96
N GLN A 26 3.26 0.13 -7.46
CA GLN A 26 4.04 -1.11 -7.51
C GLN A 26 4.27 -1.62 -8.93
N ILE A 27 3.30 -1.47 -9.84
CA ILE A 27 3.46 -1.81 -11.25
C ILE A 27 4.50 -0.91 -11.89
N LEU A 28 4.44 0.41 -11.66
CA LEU A 28 5.41 1.37 -12.18
C LEU A 28 6.82 1.15 -11.62
N ALA A 29 6.94 0.82 -10.33
CA ALA A 29 8.20 0.59 -9.66
C ALA A 29 9.01 -0.59 -10.20
N GLN A 30 8.43 -1.47 -11.02
CA GLN A 30 9.19 -2.50 -11.74
C GLN A 30 10.23 -1.91 -12.71
N HIS A 31 10.04 -0.67 -13.14
CA HIS A 31 10.91 0.02 -14.08
C HIS A 31 11.44 1.36 -13.56
N ASP A 32 11.18 1.67 -12.28
CA ASP A 32 11.61 2.89 -11.62
C ASP A 32 12.19 2.53 -10.23
N ALA A 33 13.52 2.50 -10.16
CA ALA A 33 14.25 2.11 -8.95
C ALA A 33 14.08 3.12 -7.81
N GLU A 34 13.94 4.42 -8.11
CA GLU A 34 13.71 5.42 -7.07
C GLU A 34 12.29 5.30 -6.51
N LEU A 35 11.29 5.07 -7.37
CA LEU A 35 9.92 4.79 -6.92
C LEU A 35 9.86 3.51 -6.10
N HIS A 36 10.60 2.47 -6.51
CA HIS A 36 10.71 1.25 -5.73
C HIS A 36 11.22 1.54 -4.32
N GLN A 37 12.30 2.31 -4.19
CA GLN A 37 12.84 2.67 -2.88
C GLN A 37 11.82 3.45 -2.05
N ARG A 38 11.15 4.47 -2.63
CA ARG A 38 10.09 5.23 -1.94
C ARG A 38 8.95 4.34 -1.45
N LEU A 39 8.57 3.31 -2.20
CA LEU A 39 7.55 2.35 -1.78
C LEU A 39 8.01 1.47 -0.60
N GLN A 40 9.29 1.06 -0.60
CA GLN A 40 9.85 0.30 0.53
C GLN A 40 9.90 1.15 1.79
N ASP A 41 10.36 2.40 1.66
CA ASP A 41 10.43 3.34 2.78
C ASP A 41 9.04 3.63 3.35
N TRP A 42 8.04 3.83 2.47
CA TRP A 42 6.65 4.02 2.88
C TRP A 42 6.12 2.82 3.67
N ARG A 43 6.34 1.58 3.20
CA ARG A 43 5.92 0.37 3.92
C ARG A 43 6.63 0.21 5.25
N LYS A 44 7.93 0.52 5.29
CA LYS A 44 8.72 0.48 6.53
C LYS A 44 8.17 1.48 7.54
N ALA A 45 7.91 2.72 7.13
CA ALA A 45 7.34 3.73 8.02
C ALA A 45 6.00 3.31 8.62
N GLN A 46 5.10 2.71 7.84
CA GLN A 46 3.82 2.18 8.34
C GLN A 46 4.00 1.02 9.32
N THR A 47 5.02 0.18 9.11
CA THR A 47 5.34 -0.93 10.01
C THR A 47 5.92 -0.40 11.32
N ASP A 48 6.90 0.49 11.23
CA ASP A 48 7.56 1.12 12.37
C ASP A 48 6.54 1.89 13.23
N GLU A 49 5.60 2.63 12.61
CA GLU A 49 4.52 3.34 13.30
C GLU A 49 3.70 2.44 14.23
N VAL A 50 3.38 1.22 13.80
CA VAL A 50 2.64 0.25 14.62
C VAL A 50 3.54 -0.36 15.70
N LEU A 51 4.80 -0.68 15.37
CA LEU A 51 5.75 -1.25 16.33
C LEU A 51 6.11 -0.27 17.46
N ASP A 52 6.19 1.02 17.15
CA ASP A 52 6.47 2.08 18.11
C ASP A 52 5.28 2.35 19.04
N ASN A 53 4.08 1.87 18.69
CA ASN A 53 2.85 2.06 19.46
C ASN A 53 2.15 0.71 19.80
N PRO A 54 2.81 -0.18 20.57
CA PRO A 54 2.33 -1.56 20.73
C PRO A 54 1.14 -1.72 21.69
N ASP A 55 0.95 -0.80 22.65
CA ASP A 55 -0.20 -0.82 23.56
C ASP A 55 -1.28 0.17 23.09
N PRO A 56 -2.42 -0.30 22.58
CA PRO A 56 -3.49 0.57 22.09
C PRO A 56 -4.21 1.35 23.20
N ARG A 57 -3.93 1.08 24.47
CA ARG A 57 -4.52 1.80 25.62
C ARG A 57 -3.78 3.10 25.95
N GLY A 58 -2.61 3.32 25.35
CA GLY A 58 -1.72 4.43 25.68
C GLY A 58 -0.82 4.15 26.89
N ALA A 59 0.29 4.88 27.01
CA ALA A 59 1.08 4.88 28.24
C ALA A 59 0.20 5.44 29.37
N ALA A 60 -0.01 4.63 30.41
CA ALA A 60 -0.66 5.08 31.65
C ALA A 60 0.11 6.23 32.31
#